data_AF-A0AAJ0G6S1-F1
#
_entry.id   AF-A0AAJ0G6S1-F1
#
_cell.length_a   1.000
_cell.length_b   1.000
_cell.length_c   1.000
_cell.angle_alpha   90.00
_cell.angle_beta   90.00
_cell.angle_gamma   90.00
#
_symmetry.space_group_name_H-M   'P 1'
#
loop_
_entity.id
_entity.type
_entity.pdbx_description
1 polymer ?
#
loop_
_entity_poly.entity_id
_entity_poly.type
_entity_poly.pdbx_seq_one_letter_code
_entity_poly.pdbx_strand_id
1 'polypeptide(L)'
;MHSGTMDFQESSPSTAKTSKWFYDGPPVIRPDAREVLEKCSKIPSEEVDTHVAAVREKAWSIHPYPCIGGWRFLEFSNSENTAYPEVLKRMRTGEQVYLDLGCAFAQDVRRLVADGVDSRQIYGSDLRLEFIDLGYELFRDRETLRTRFIDADIFNAESDLKDLVGKVDIIGASSFFHLFSWDEQIKIARQVLRLLKPIPGSLLIGRQIGHREANEEPRGEGAGSRFRHSLESWRRFWKEAGDEAGVEMQVDGKETAITERMPMPLPEAFIVLEFAVRRV
;
A
#
# COMPACT_ATOMS: atom_id res chain seq x y z
N MET A 1 -7.99 28.54 6.90
CA MET A 1 -8.97 27.74 6.13
C MET A 1 -8.47 27.68 4.69
N HIS A 2 -7.67 26.66 4.36
CA HIS A 2 -7.34 26.28 2.98
C HIS A 2 -7.50 24.77 2.94
N SER A 3 -8.69 24.32 2.58
CA SER A 3 -8.99 22.94 2.24
C SER A 3 -8.31 22.66 0.90
N GLY A 4 -7.11 22.09 0.94
CA GLY A 4 -6.39 21.66 -0.25
C GLY A 4 -6.98 20.34 -0.76
N THR A 5 -8.10 20.41 -1.47
CA THR A 5 -8.54 19.30 -2.33
C THR A 5 -7.55 19.17 -3.48
N MET A 6 -6.89 18.02 -3.59
CA MET A 6 -6.02 17.68 -4.71
C MET A 6 -6.86 17.49 -5.98
N ASP A 7 -6.94 18.53 -6.81
CA ASP A 7 -7.46 18.39 -8.16
C ASP A 7 -6.39 17.73 -9.05
N PHE A 8 -6.55 16.43 -9.28
CA PHE A 8 -5.86 15.72 -10.34
C PHE A 8 -6.60 16.00 -11.64
N GLN A 9 -5.96 16.69 -12.59
CA GLN A 9 -6.52 17.01 -13.90
C GLN A 9 -7.06 15.74 -14.59
N GLU A 10 -8.36 15.74 -14.90
CA GLU A 10 -8.99 14.78 -15.80
C GLU A 10 -8.30 14.80 -17.16
N SER A 11 -7.70 13.68 -17.55
CA SER A 11 -7.14 13.50 -18.89
C SER A 11 -8.22 13.00 -19.86
N SER A 12 -8.32 13.64 -21.03
CA SER A 12 -9.35 13.37 -22.05
C SER A 12 -9.31 11.94 -22.63
N PRO A 13 -10.43 11.41 -23.15
CA PRO A 13 -10.65 9.96 -23.32
C PRO A 13 -9.88 9.26 -24.47
N SER A 14 -9.01 9.94 -25.22
CA SER A 14 -8.41 9.36 -26.46
C SER A 14 -6.88 9.21 -26.48
N THR A 15 -6.17 9.45 -25.37
CA THR A 15 -4.69 9.32 -25.32
C THR A 15 -4.18 8.44 -24.16
N ALA A 16 -5.03 7.56 -23.60
CA ALA A 16 -4.70 6.81 -22.39
C ALA A 16 -3.59 5.74 -22.58
N LYS A 17 -3.42 5.15 -23.77
CA LYS A 17 -2.41 4.09 -24.03
C LYS A 17 -1.05 4.61 -24.53
N THR A 18 -0.94 5.91 -24.81
CA THR A 18 0.36 6.55 -25.14
C THR A 18 1.10 7.07 -23.91
N SER A 19 0.57 6.81 -22.71
CA SER A 19 1.22 7.18 -21.46
C SER A 19 2.46 6.33 -21.22
N LYS A 20 3.58 6.95 -20.85
CA LYS A 20 4.82 6.26 -20.43
C LYS A 20 4.63 5.31 -19.23
N TRP A 21 3.48 5.42 -18.55
CA TRP A 21 3.13 4.62 -17.38
C TRP A 21 2.28 3.40 -17.73
N PHE A 22 1.84 3.25 -18.98
CA PHE A 22 1.10 2.07 -19.44
C PHE A 22 2.06 1.07 -20.08
N TYR A 23 2.20 -0.10 -19.46
CA TYR A 23 2.97 -1.20 -20.03
C TYR A 23 2.07 -2.10 -20.88
N ASP A 24 2.34 -2.21 -22.19
CA ASP A 24 1.52 -2.99 -23.14
C ASP A 24 1.74 -4.51 -23.07
N GLY A 25 2.69 -5.00 -22.26
CA GLY A 25 2.93 -6.43 -22.13
C GLY A 25 1.84 -7.17 -21.33
N PRO A 26 1.81 -8.51 -21.42
CA PRO A 26 0.79 -9.34 -20.79
C PRO A 26 0.79 -9.18 -19.25
N PRO A 27 -0.29 -9.62 -18.57
CA PRO A 27 -0.35 -9.64 -17.12
C PRO A 27 0.85 -10.36 -16.50
N VAL A 28 1.54 -9.68 -15.58
CA VAL A 28 2.58 -10.31 -14.77
C VAL A 28 1.93 -10.85 -13.49
N ILE A 29 1.26 -12.00 -13.62
CA ILE A 29 0.58 -12.65 -12.50
C ILE A 29 1.53 -13.65 -11.84
N ARG A 30 1.94 -13.36 -10.62
CA ARG A 30 2.81 -14.25 -9.84
C ARG A 30 2.07 -15.50 -9.35
N PRO A 31 2.76 -16.60 -9.04
CA PRO A 31 2.11 -17.84 -8.58
C PRO A 31 1.21 -17.65 -7.36
N ASP A 32 1.61 -16.81 -6.41
CA ASP A 32 0.83 -16.45 -5.22
C ASP A 32 -0.43 -15.64 -5.56
N ALA A 33 -0.32 -14.66 -6.46
CA ALA A 33 -1.47 -13.92 -6.98
C ALA A 33 -2.45 -14.81 -7.74
N ARG A 34 -1.92 -15.69 -8.60
CA ARG A 34 -2.71 -16.67 -9.34
C ARG A 34 -3.44 -17.61 -8.41
N GLU A 35 -2.78 -18.10 -7.36
CA GLU A 35 -3.41 -18.96 -6.35
C GLU A 35 -4.65 -18.30 -5.73
N VAL A 36 -4.57 -17.02 -5.34
CA VAL A 36 -5.72 -16.30 -4.76
C VAL A 36 -6.83 -16.10 -5.79
N LEU A 37 -6.49 -15.76 -7.04
CA LEU A 37 -7.47 -15.59 -8.11
C LEU A 37 -8.17 -16.92 -8.47
N GLU A 38 -7.46 -18.03 -8.51
CA GLU A 38 -8.03 -19.33 -8.85
C GLU A 38 -8.78 -19.95 -7.67
N LYS A 39 -8.14 -20.07 -6.50
CA LYS A 39 -8.69 -20.82 -5.37
C LYS A 39 -9.69 -19.99 -4.56
N CYS A 40 -9.35 -18.75 -4.22
CA CYS A 40 -10.21 -17.93 -3.37
C CYS A 40 -11.31 -17.26 -4.18
N SER A 41 -10.98 -16.75 -5.36
CA SER A 41 -11.90 -16.00 -6.24
C SER A 41 -12.68 -16.91 -7.19
N LYS A 42 -12.32 -18.21 -7.25
CA LYS A 42 -12.95 -19.24 -8.10
C LYS A 42 -12.97 -18.89 -9.59
N ILE A 43 -11.94 -18.19 -10.06
CA ILE A 43 -11.76 -17.89 -11.47
C ILE A 43 -11.12 -19.13 -12.14
N PRO A 44 -11.68 -19.67 -13.22
CA PRO A 44 -11.05 -20.76 -13.96
C PRO A 44 -9.64 -20.37 -14.42
N SER A 45 -8.68 -21.30 -14.37
CA SER A 45 -7.26 -21.01 -14.62
C SER A 45 -7.03 -20.38 -16.00
N GLU A 46 -7.80 -20.83 -17.00
CA GLU A 46 -7.81 -20.36 -18.38
C GLU A 46 -8.41 -18.94 -18.55
N GLU A 47 -9.20 -18.46 -17.58
CA GLU A 47 -9.84 -17.15 -17.62
C GLU A 47 -9.07 -16.06 -16.85
N VAL A 48 -8.12 -16.43 -15.98
CA VAL A 48 -7.44 -15.49 -15.07
C VAL A 48 -6.82 -14.31 -15.82
N ASP A 49 -6.04 -14.58 -16.87
CA ASP A 49 -5.31 -13.55 -17.61
C ASP A 49 -6.27 -12.57 -18.29
N THR A 50 -7.34 -13.09 -18.90
CA THR A 50 -8.37 -12.29 -19.57
C THR A 50 -9.14 -11.44 -18.56
N HIS A 51 -9.49 -12.02 -17.41
CA HIS A 51 -10.19 -11.32 -16.33
C HIS A 51 -9.33 -10.18 -15.76
N VAL A 52 -8.06 -10.46 -15.45
CA VAL A 52 -7.10 -9.47 -14.93
C VAL A 52 -6.88 -8.33 -15.93
N ALA A 53 -6.74 -8.65 -17.22
CA ALA A 53 -6.58 -7.64 -18.26
C ALA A 53 -7.82 -6.74 -18.39
N ALA A 54 -9.02 -7.31 -18.37
CA ALA A 54 -10.27 -6.56 -18.43
C ALA A 54 -10.43 -5.60 -17.25
N VAL A 55 -10.10 -6.05 -16.03
CA VAL A 55 -10.11 -5.20 -14.83
C VAL A 55 -9.08 -4.08 -14.94
N ARG A 56 -7.86 -4.34 -15.43
CA ARG A 56 -6.85 -3.29 -15.65
C ARG A 56 -7.32 -2.24 -16.63
N GLU A 57 -7.90 -2.63 -17.77
CA GLU A 57 -8.39 -1.69 -18.79
C GLU A 57 -9.47 -0.77 -18.20
N LYS A 58 -10.40 -1.34 -17.42
CA LYS A 58 -11.40 -0.55 -16.68
C LYS A 58 -10.77 0.35 -15.63
N ALA A 59 -9.84 -0.14 -14.84
CA ALA A 59 -9.16 0.65 -13.82
C ALA A 59 -8.39 1.83 -14.44
N TRP A 60 -7.73 1.59 -15.55
CA TRP A 60 -6.92 2.57 -16.27
C TRP A 60 -7.77 3.68 -16.89
N SER A 61 -8.97 3.37 -17.39
CA SER A 61 -9.88 4.37 -17.95
C SER A 61 -10.46 5.30 -16.89
N ILE A 62 -10.49 4.87 -15.62
CA ILE A 62 -10.94 5.69 -14.49
C ILE A 62 -9.75 6.48 -13.92
N HIS A 63 -8.65 5.79 -13.58
CA HIS A 63 -7.46 6.38 -12.97
C HIS A 63 -6.17 5.84 -13.63
N PRO A 64 -5.49 6.60 -14.51
CA PRO A 64 -4.30 6.13 -15.24
C PRO A 64 -3.03 6.17 -14.37
N TYR A 65 -3.06 5.49 -13.22
CA TYR A 65 -1.95 5.47 -12.27
C TYR A 65 -0.86 4.46 -12.64
N PRO A 66 0.43 4.77 -12.38
CA PRO A 66 1.55 3.87 -12.70
C PRO A 66 1.43 2.47 -12.07
N CYS A 67 0.78 2.34 -10.91
CA CYS A 67 0.52 1.04 -10.29
C CYS A 67 -0.44 0.17 -11.11
N ILE A 68 -1.43 0.76 -11.78
CA ILE A 68 -2.39 0.05 -12.64
C ILE A 68 -1.72 -0.31 -13.96
N GLY A 69 -1.01 0.65 -14.56
CA GLY A 69 -0.29 0.44 -15.82
C GLY A 69 0.86 -0.57 -15.72
N GLY A 70 1.43 -0.77 -14.53
CA GLY A 70 2.49 -1.75 -14.27
C GLY A 70 2.03 -3.06 -13.63
N TRP A 71 0.72 -3.36 -13.60
CA TRP A 71 0.16 -4.57 -12.96
C TRP A 71 0.40 -4.71 -11.44
N ARG A 72 0.77 -3.62 -10.73
CA ARG A 72 1.21 -3.68 -9.33
C ARG A 72 0.09 -4.03 -8.35
N PHE A 73 -1.18 -3.90 -8.75
CA PHE A 73 -2.33 -4.36 -7.97
C PHE A 73 -2.40 -5.89 -7.84
N LEU A 74 -1.51 -6.63 -8.52
CA LEU A 74 -1.30 -8.07 -8.37
C LEU A 74 -0.12 -8.41 -7.44
N GLU A 75 0.60 -7.42 -6.91
CA GLU A 75 1.70 -7.65 -5.97
C GLU A 75 1.19 -7.69 -4.52
N PHE A 76 1.30 -8.84 -3.85
CA PHE A 76 1.02 -8.99 -2.42
C PHE A 76 2.22 -8.62 -1.55
N SER A 77 2.63 -7.36 -1.66
CA SER A 77 3.89 -6.86 -1.14
C SER A 77 4.12 -7.07 0.36
N ASN A 78 3.06 -7.02 1.18
CA ASN A 78 3.17 -7.25 2.62
C ASN A 78 3.48 -8.71 2.93
N SER A 79 3.04 -9.66 2.10
CA SER A 79 3.30 -11.09 2.32
C SER A 79 4.75 -11.51 2.09
N GLU A 80 5.51 -10.69 1.35
CA GLU A 80 6.95 -10.87 1.15
C GLU A 80 7.80 -10.31 2.30
N ASN A 81 7.19 -9.52 3.18
CA ASN A 81 7.90 -8.85 4.26
C ASN A 81 8.43 -9.88 5.27
N THR A 82 9.65 -9.69 5.74
CA THR A 82 10.28 -10.57 6.74
C THR A 82 9.51 -10.67 8.05
N ALA A 83 8.71 -9.65 8.41
CA ALA A 83 7.82 -9.66 9.56
C ALA A 83 6.46 -10.33 9.29
N TYR A 84 6.12 -10.68 8.04
CA TYR A 84 4.81 -11.26 7.70
C TYR A 84 4.46 -12.55 8.45
N PRO A 85 5.40 -13.50 8.69
CA PRO A 85 5.10 -14.67 9.52
C PRO A 85 4.66 -14.31 10.95
N GLU A 86 5.22 -13.26 11.54
CA GLU A 86 4.77 -12.73 12.83
C GLU A 86 3.36 -12.14 12.70
N VAL A 87 3.11 -11.31 11.68
CA VAL A 87 1.79 -10.72 11.41
C VAL A 87 0.73 -11.81 11.29
N LEU A 88 0.97 -12.87 10.51
CA LEU A 88 0.03 -13.99 10.38
C LEU A 88 -0.21 -14.69 11.70
N LYS A 89 0.85 -15.00 12.45
CA LYS A 89 0.72 -15.65 13.77
C LYS A 89 -0.15 -14.82 14.72
N ARG A 90 0.06 -13.50 14.72
CA ARG A 90 -0.67 -12.54 15.54
C ARG A 90 -2.12 -12.36 15.12
N MET A 91 -2.37 -12.19 13.82
CA MET A 91 -3.72 -11.95 13.31
C MET A 91 -4.62 -13.17 13.42
N ARG A 92 -4.07 -14.38 13.21
CA ARG A 92 -4.81 -15.66 13.34
C ARG A 92 -5.30 -15.96 14.75
N THR A 93 -4.88 -15.20 15.79
CA THR A 93 -5.44 -15.38 17.15
C THR A 93 -6.90 -14.95 17.23
N GLY A 94 -7.38 -14.10 16.31
CA GLY A 94 -8.73 -13.53 16.40
C GLY A 94 -8.84 -12.27 17.26
N GLU A 95 -7.74 -11.84 17.90
CA GLU A 95 -7.76 -10.77 18.92
C GLU A 95 -7.14 -9.45 18.47
N GLN A 96 -6.39 -9.47 17.36
CA GLN A 96 -5.66 -8.29 16.86
C GLN A 96 -6.41 -7.58 15.74
N VAL A 97 -6.14 -6.29 15.58
CA VAL A 97 -6.69 -5.43 14.54
C VAL A 97 -5.60 -5.04 13.55
N TYR A 98 -5.89 -5.23 12.26
CA TYR A 98 -5.03 -4.81 11.16
C TYR A 98 -5.65 -3.64 10.39
N LEU A 99 -4.84 -2.67 9.97
CA LEU A 99 -5.23 -1.64 9.02
C LEU A 99 -4.30 -1.64 7.81
N ASP A 100 -4.84 -1.82 6.62
CA ASP A 100 -4.11 -1.58 5.36
C ASP A 100 -4.30 -0.12 4.92
N LEU A 101 -3.26 0.71 5.03
CA LEU A 101 -3.28 2.14 4.76
C LEU A 101 -2.80 2.44 3.34
N GLY A 102 -3.67 3.05 2.53
CA GLY A 102 -3.47 3.20 1.09
C GLY A 102 -3.65 1.88 0.36
N CYS A 103 -4.75 1.18 0.67
CA CYS A 103 -4.94 -0.21 0.28
C CYS A 103 -5.27 -0.43 -1.21
N ALA A 104 -5.64 0.59 -1.97
CA ALA A 104 -6.00 0.52 -3.39
C ALA A 104 -7.01 -0.61 -3.71
N PHE A 105 -6.58 -1.71 -4.32
CA PHE A 105 -7.44 -2.87 -4.65
C PHE A 105 -7.59 -3.83 -3.46
N ALA A 106 -7.02 -3.48 -2.31
CA ALA A 106 -6.91 -4.27 -1.09
C ALA A 106 -6.38 -5.69 -1.35
N GLN A 107 -5.38 -5.79 -2.24
CA GLN A 107 -4.77 -7.06 -2.61
C GLN A 107 -4.01 -7.70 -1.44
N ASP A 108 -3.34 -6.90 -0.61
CA ASP A 108 -2.64 -7.37 0.59
C ASP A 108 -3.61 -7.84 1.68
N VAL A 109 -4.77 -7.18 1.84
CA VAL A 109 -5.88 -7.67 2.69
C VAL A 109 -6.34 -9.06 2.24
N ARG A 110 -6.54 -9.26 0.93
CA ARG A 110 -7.02 -10.54 0.40
C ARG A 110 -5.98 -11.64 0.51
N ARG A 111 -4.70 -11.28 0.46
CA ARG A 111 -3.63 -12.23 0.79
C ARG A 111 -3.68 -12.67 2.25
N LEU A 112 -3.86 -11.74 3.20
CA LEU A 112 -4.06 -12.09 4.63
C LEU A 112 -5.24 -13.05 4.83
N VAL A 113 -6.36 -12.77 4.15
CA VAL A 113 -7.57 -13.61 4.23
C VAL A 113 -7.34 -15.00 3.60
N ALA A 114 -6.68 -15.07 2.45
CA ALA A 114 -6.27 -16.33 1.84
C ALA A 114 -5.35 -17.15 2.76
N ASP A 115 -4.51 -16.46 3.54
CA ASP A 115 -3.67 -17.04 4.58
C ASP A 115 -4.42 -17.31 5.90
N GLY A 116 -5.76 -17.30 5.91
CA GLY A 116 -6.57 -17.74 7.05
C GLY A 116 -6.76 -16.70 8.16
N VAL A 117 -6.50 -15.41 7.89
CA VAL A 117 -6.90 -14.32 8.79
C VAL A 117 -8.39 -14.03 8.60
N ASP A 118 -9.12 -13.80 9.69
CA ASP A 118 -10.52 -13.39 9.61
C ASP A 118 -10.62 -11.93 9.14
N SER A 119 -11.23 -11.73 7.97
CA SER A 119 -11.45 -10.40 7.38
C SER A 119 -12.16 -9.41 8.30
N ARG A 120 -12.95 -9.87 9.30
CA ARG A 120 -13.62 -8.99 10.28
C ARG A 120 -12.64 -8.23 11.18
N GLN A 121 -11.41 -8.71 11.29
CA GLN A 121 -10.33 -8.08 12.06
C GLN A 121 -9.55 -7.04 11.24
N ILE A 122 -9.86 -6.91 9.95
CA ILE A 122 -9.10 -6.11 9.01
C ILE A 122 -9.91 -4.87 8.64
N TYR A 123 -9.23 -3.74 8.68
CA TYR A 123 -9.66 -2.49 8.07
C TYR A 123 -8.80 -2.22 6.85
N GLY A 124 -9.38 -1.65 5.81
CA GLY A 124 -8.65 -1.05 4.70
C GLY A 124 -9.01 0.41 4.61
N SER A 125 -8.05 1.26 4.27
CA SER A 125 -8.32 2.68 4.03
C SER A 125 -7.63 3.16 2.77
N ASP A 126 -8.35 3.94 1.98
CA ASP A 126 -7.82 4.61 0.79
C ASP A 126 -8.58 5.93 0.57
N LEU A 127 -8.04 6.83 -0.25
CA LEU A 127 -8.72 8.07 -0.63
C LEU A 127 -9.91 7.82 -1.56
N ARG A 128 -9.90 6.72 -2.32
CA ARG A 128 -10.90 6.45 -3.36
C ARG A 128 -11.44 5.02 -3.29
N LEU A 129 -12.69 4.86 -2.86
CA LEU A 129 -13.34 3.54 -2.78
C LEU A 129 -13.61 2.90 -4.15
N GLU A 130 -13.51 3.67 -5.24
CA GLU A 130 -13.60 3.15 -6.61
C GLU A 130 -12.54 2.05 -6.88
N PHE A 131 -11.35 2.16 -6.25
CA PHE A 131 -10.34 1.09 -6.32
C PHE A 131 -10.74 -0.16 -5.55
N ILE A 132 -11.51 -0.01 -4.47
CA ILE A 132 -12.03 -1.12 -3.69
C ILE A 132 -13.10 -1.87 -4.49
N ASP A 133 -13.95 -1.15 -5.22
CA ASP A 133 -14.91 -1.75 -6.14
C ASP A 133 -14.23 -2.55 -7.26
N LEU A 134 -13.15 -2.01 -7.83
CA LEU A 134 -12.31 -2.74 -8.78
C LEU A 134 -11.64 -3.96 -8.14
N GLY A 135 -11.23 -3.87 -6.86
CA GLY A 135 -10.76 -5.00 -6.08
C GLY A 135 -11.82 -6.09 -5.93
N TYR A 136 -13.08 -5.72 -5.62
CA TYR A 136 -14.18 -6.70 -5.55
C TYR A 136 -14.45 -7.37 -6.90
N GLU A 137 -14.31 -6.65 -8.01
CA GLU A 137 -14.41 -7.24 -9.35
C GLU A 137 -13.23 -8.18 -9.65
N LEU A 138 -12.01 -7.79 -9.29
CA LEU A 138 -10.80 -8.58 -9.48
C LEU A 138 -10.87 -9.92 -8.74
N PHE A 139 -11.31 -9.91 -7.49
CA PHE A 139 -11.27 -11.07 -6.60
C PHE A 139 -12.63 -11.75 -6.36
N ARG A 140 -13.71 -11.27 -7.00
CA ARG A 140 -15.06 -11.85 -6.95
C ARG A 140 -15.57 -12.21 -5.54
N ASP A 141 -15.26 -11.37 -4.56
CA ASP A 141 -15.42 -11.68 -3.13
C ASP A 141 -16.31 -10.70 -2.36
N ARG A 142 -17.13 -9.89 -3.07
CA ARG A 142 -18.03 -8.91 -2.45
C ARG A 142 -18.95 -9.50 -1.38
N GLU A 143 -19.40 -10.72 -1.58
CA GLU A 143 -20.31 -11.41 -0.65
C GLU A 143 -19.59 -12.10 0.51
N THR A 144 -18.28 -12.33 0.41
CA THR A 144 -17.51 -13.15 1.38
C THR A 144 -16.53 -12.33 2.21
N LEU A 145 -15.92 -11.29 1.64
CA LEU A 145 -14.98 -10.42 2.34
C LEU A 145 -15.73 -9.51 3.32
N ARG A 146 -15.40 -9.61 4.62
CA ARG A 146 -16.03 -8.82 5.70
C ARG A 146 -15.13 -7.71 6.25
N THR A 147 -14.04 -7.40 5.53
CA THR A 147 -13.17 -6.25 5.80
C THR A 147 -13.97 -4.96 5.76
N ARG A 148 -13.69 -4.06 6.69
CA ARG A 148 -14.29 -2.72 6.71
C ARG A 148 -13.41 -1.74 5.96
N PHE A 149 -13.93 -1.16 4.89
CA PHE A 149 -13.20 -0.16 4.10
C PHE A 149 -13.62 1.25 4.50
N ILE A 150 -12.64 2.14 4.63
CA ILE A 150 -12.81 3.53 5.07
C ILE A 150 -12.24 4.46 4.00
N ASP A 151 -13.06 5.33 3.43
CA ASP A 151 -12.59 6.46 2.64
C ASP A 151 -12.03 7.54 3.55
N ALA A 152 -10.71 7.72 3.54
CA ALA A 152 -10.09 8.71 4.39
C ALA A 152 -8.88 9.35 3.73
N ASP A 153 -8.82 10.67 3.90
CA ASP A 153 -7.57 11.40 3.80
C ASP A 153 -6.81 11.27 5.12
N ILE A 154 -5.62 10.65 5.06
CA ILE A 154 -4.74 10.48 6.23
C ILE A 154 -4.37 11.82 6.87
N PHE A 155 -4.39 12.93 6.12
CA PHE A 155 -4.12 14.27 6.66
C PHE A 155 -5.33 14.89 7.36
N ASN A 156 -6.53 14.35 7.15
CA ASN A 156 -7.74 14.79 7.82
C ASN A 156 -7.94 14.02 9.14
N ALA A 157 -7.60 14.68 10.24
CA ALA A 157 -7.76 14.12 11.59
C ALA A 157 -9.21 13.82 11.98
N GLU A 158 -10.19 14.41 11.29
CA GLU A 158 -11.63 14.21 11.54
C GLU A 158 -12.26 13.13 10.65
N SER A 159 -11.47 12.49 9.79
CA SER A 159 -11.91 11.35 8.99
C SER A 159 -12.32 10.17 9.88
N ASP A 160 -13.00 9.19 9.29
CA ASP A 160 -13.50 8.01 10.01
C ASP A 160 -12.37 7.12 10.57
N LEU A 161 -11.11 7.36 10.16
CA LEU A 161 -9.93 6.78 10.82
C LEU A 161 -9.83 7.17 12.30
N LYS A 162 -10.46 8.26 12.75
CA LYS A 162 -10.51 8.65 14.16
C LYS A 162 -11.09 7.56 15.06
N ASP A 163 -11.97 6.73 14.53
CA ASP A 163 -12.57 5.61 15.27
C ASP A 163 -11.58 4.48 15.54
N LEU A 164 -10.41 4.48 14.87
CA LEU A 164 -9.33 3.51 15.05
C LEU A 164 -8.17 4.02 15.91
N VAL A 165 -8.22 5.27 16.40
CA VAL A 165 -7.17 5.86 17.26
C VAL A 165 -6.93 4.98 18.49
N GLY A 166 -5.67 4.57 18.66
CA GLY A 166 -5.22 3.73 19.77
C GLY A 166 -5.75 2.30 19.74
N LYS A 167 -6.27 1.80 18.61
CA LYS A 167 -6.92 0.48 18.51
C LYS A 167 -6.24 -0.50 17.56
N VAL A 168 -5.33 -0.04 16.71
CA VAL A 168 -4.71 -0.89 15.67
C VAL A 168 -3.44 -1.56 16.20
N ASP A 169 -3.33 -2.88 16.07
CA ASP A 169 -2.13 -3.63 16.47
C ASP A 169 -1.05 -3.61 15.40
N ILE A 170 -1.47 -3.69 14.13
CA ILE A 170 -0.59 -3.80 12.97
C ILE A 170 -1.12 -2.92 11.83
N ILE A 171 -0.27 -2.06 11.27
CA ILE A 171 -0.56 -1.28 10.07
C ILE A 171 0.28 -1.81 8.91
N GLY A 172 -0.35 -2.09 7.78
CA GLY A 172 0.31 -2.22 6.48
C GLY A 172 0.31 -0.89 5.76
N ALA A 173 1.43 -0.47 5.18
CA ALA A 173 1.50 0.75 4.38
C ALA A 173 2.48 0.59 3.20
N SER A 174 2.15 -0.33 2.29
CA SER A 174 3.00 -0.60 1.13
C SER A 174 2.76 0.39 0.00
N SER A 175 3.87 0.81 -0.64
CA SER A 175 3.89 1.81 -1.70
C SER A 175 3.22 3.14 -1.33
N PHE A 176 3.25 3.52 -0.05
CA PHE A 176 2.55 4.68 0.48
C PHE A 176 3.45 5.88 0.77
N PHE A 177 4.37 5.80 1.74
CA PHE A 177 5.13 6.97 2.21
C PHE A 177 5.94 7.66 1.11
N HIS A 178 6.53 6.90 0.18
CA HIS A 178 7.35 7.43 -0.91
C HIS A 178 6.60 8.34 -1.91
N LEU A 179 5.27 8.50 -1.76
CA LEU A 179 4.45 9.41 -2.53
C LEU A 179 4.51 10.86 -2.00
N PHE A 180 5.03 11.06 -0.80
CA PHE A 180 4.92 12.30 -0.02
C PHE A 180 6.29 12.95 0.23
N SER A 181 6.31 14.26 0.46
CA SER A 181 7.53 14.96 0.88
C SER A 181 7.93 14.57 2.30
N TRP A 182 9.15 14.90 2.74
CA TRP A 182 9.58 14.63 4.12
C TRP A 182 8.58 15.14 5.17
N ASP A 183 8.15 16.40 5.05
CA ASP A 183 7.23 17.03 6.01
C ASP A 183 5.85 16.38 6.03
N GLU A 184 5.36 15.94 4.88
CA GLU A 184 4.12 15.18 4.79
C GLU A 184 4.27 13.78 5.37
N GLN A 185 5.40 13.11 5.14
CA GLN A 185 5.71 11.83 5.75
C GLN A 185 5.73 11.93 7.28
N ILE A 186 6.30 12.99 7.86
CA ILE A 186 6.26 13.23 9.32
C ILE A 186 4.81 13.36 9.81
N LYS A 187 3.94 14.08 9.10
CA LYS A 187 2.51 14.18 9.44
C LYS A 187 1.82 12.81 9.40
N ILE A 188 2.12 12.00 8.38
CA ILE A 188 1.62 10.62 8.27
C ILE A 188 2.13 9.76 9.42
N ALA A 189 3.42 9.82 9.75
CA ALA A 189 4.00 9.06 10.85
C ALA A 189 3.31 9.39 12.19
N ARG A 190 3.01 10.66 12.45
CA ARG A 190 2.22 11.08 13.62
C ARG A 190 0.82 10.45 13.63
N GLN A 191 0.15 10.34 12.49
CA GLN A 191 -1.15 9.68 12.40
C GLN A 191 -1.04 8.17 12.60
N VAL A 192 -0.04 7.52 11.99
CA VAL A 192 0.27 6.10 12.22
C VAL A 192 0.48 5.82 13.71
N LEU A 193 1.28 6.64 14.41
CA LEU A 193 1.51 6.50 15.85
C LEU A 193 0.24 6.72 16.69
N ARG A 194 -0.68 7.59 16.24
CA ARG A 194 -2.00 7.78 16.89
C ARG A 194 -2.94 6.59 16.67
N LEU A 195 -2.92 5.96 15.50
CA LEU A 195 -3.77 4.83 15.17
C LEU A 195 -3.31 3.53 15.85
N LEU A 196 -1.99 3.34 15.94
CA LEU A 196 -1.40 2.21 16.65
C LEU A 196 -1.78 2.22 18.14
N LYS A 197 -2.02 1.04 18.71
CA LYS A 197 -2.19 0.86 20.15
C LYS A 197 -0.96 1.41 20.89
N PRO A 198 -1.13 2.04 22.06
CA PRO A 198 0.00 2.59 22.80
C PRO A 198 0.75 1.54 23.64
N ILE A 199 1.05 0.39 23.04
CA ILE A 199 1.69 -0.75 23.70
C ILE A 199 2.92 -1.24 22.93
N PRO A 200 3.93 -1.80 23.62
CA PRO A 200 5.07 -2.46 22.97
C PRO A 200 4.61 -3.56 22.02
N GLY A 201 5.30 -3.68 20.88
CA GLY A 201 4.99 -4.64 19.83
C GLY A 201 3.97 -4.16 18.79
N SER A 202 3.35 -2.99 18.97
CA SER A 202 2.55 -2.35 17.90
C SER A 202 3.44 -2.09 16.68
N LEU A 203 2.95 -2.43 15.50
CA LEU A 203 3.80 -2.69 14.35
C LEU A 203 3.29 -1.99 13.08
N LEU A 204 4.19 -1.32 12.37
CA LEU A 204 3.98 -0.88 11.00
C LEU A 204 4.87 -1.73 10.08
N ILE A 205 4.32 -2.29 9.00
CA ILE A 205 5.08 -2.98 7.96
C ILE A 205 4.79 -2.42 6.58
N GLY A 206 5.72 -2.61 5.66
CA GLY A 206 5.48 -2.32 4.26
C GLY A 206 6.71 -2.48 3.39
N ARG A 207 6.51 -2.17 2.12
CA ARG A 207 7.54 -2.10 1.09
C ARG A 207 7.29 -0.88 0.23
N GLN A 208 8.34 -0.13 -0.10
CA GLN A 208 8.23 1.05 -0.95
C GLN A 208 9.43 1.24 -1.87
N ILE A 209 9.29 2.17 -2.83
CA ILE A 209 10.42 2.61 -3.64
C ILE A 209 11.26 3.58 -2.81
N GLY A 210 12.50 3.18 -2.56
CA GLY A 210 13.53 4.00 -1.93
C GLY A 210 14.59 4.47 -2.91
N HIS A 211 15.64 5.08 -2.38
CA HIS A 211 16.81 5.52 -3.13
C HIS A 211 18.07 5.15 -2.35
N ARG A 212 19.13 4.70 -3.03
CA ARG A 212 20.41 4.34 -2.38
C ARG A 212 21.00 5.52 -1.61
N GLU A 213 20.89 6.72 -2.19
CA GLU A 213 21.25 7.99 -1.57
C GLU A 213 19.97 8.79 -1.28
N ALA A 214 19.46 8.73 -0.06
CA ALA A 214 18.16 9.32 0.27
C ALA A 214 18.04 10.80 -0.18
N ASN A 215 16.97 11.12 -0.90
CA ASN A 215 16.81 12.42 -1.58
C ASN A 215 15.35 12.86 -1.69
N GLU A 216 15.15 14.17 -1.84
CA GLU A 216 13.87 14.78 -2.22
C GLU A 216 13.85 14.97 -3.75
N GLU A 217 12.81 14.47 -4.42
CA GLU A 217 12.64 14.52 -5.87
C GLU A 217 11.31 15.19 -6.24
N PRO A 218 11.21 15.90 -7.38
CA PRO A 218 9.92 16.37 -7.86
C PRO A 218 8.99 15.20 -8.22
N ARG A 219 7.70 15.33 -7.91
CA ARG A 219 6.67 14.34 -8.34
C ARG A 219 6.30 14.49 -9.81
N GLY A 220 6.52 15.68 -10.35
CA GLY A 220 6.17 16.15 -11.69
C GLY A 220 6.12 17.68 -11.70
N GLU A 221 5.93 18.28 -12.87
CA GLU A 221 5.80 19.74 -12.95
C GLU A 221 4.58 20.21 -12.15
N GLY A 222 4.79 21.13 -11.20
CA GLY A 222 3.74 21.71 -10.35
C GLY A 222 3.14 20.78 -9.27
N ALA A 223 3.53 19.51 -9.20
CA ALA A 223 2.94 18.50 -8.31
C ALA A 223 3.63 18.35 -6.94
N GLY A 224 4.50 19.30 -6.58
CA GLY A 224 5.32 19.23 -5.37
C GLY A 224 6.43 18.18 -5.44
N SER A 225 6.91 17.74 -4.28
CA SER A 225 8.08 16.88 -4.13
C SER A 225 7.80 15.64 -3.29
N ARG A 226 8.62 14.60 -3.42
CA ARG A 226 8.54 13.38 -2.62
C ARG A 226 9.93 13.02 -2.08
N PHE A 227 9.98 12.47 -0.88
CA PHE A 227 11.22 11.98 -0.30
C PHE A 227 11.36 10.48 -0.48
N ARG A 228 12.51 10.02 -0.99
CA ARG A 228 12.84 8.61 -1.11
C ARG A 228 13.90 8.24 -0.10
N HIS A 229 13.59 7.24 0.69
CA HIS A 229 14.48 6.79 1.75
C HIS A 229 15.45 5.71 1.28
N SER A 230 16.70 5.78 1.76
CA SER A 230 17.50 4.60 2.09
C SER A 230 17.05 4.05 3.45
N LEU A 231 17.39 2.81 3.78
CA LEU A 231 17.12 2.21 5.09
C LEU A 231 17.74 3.05 6.21
N GLU A 232 18.94 3.59 6.03
CA GLU A 232 19.57 4.48 7.00
C GLU A 232 18.70 5.72 7.27
N SER A 233 18.27 6.41 6.22
CA SER A 233 17.41 7.59 6.37
C SER A 233 16.04 7.25 6.94
N TRP A 234 15.51 6.04 6.68
CA TRP A 234 14.25 5.55 7.24
C TRP A 234 14.34 5.31 8.75
N ARG A 235 15.47 4.77 9.22
CA ARG A 235 15.77 4.66 10.65
C ARG A 235 15.81 6.03 11.33
N ARG A 236 16.52 6.98 10.72
CA ARG A 236 16.59 8.36 11.23
C ARG A 236 15.22 9.02 11.28
N PHE A 237 14.44 8.89 10.22
CA PHE A 237 13.09 9.42 10.12
C PHE A 237 12.17 8.92 11.24
N TRP A 238 12.13 7.60 11.48
CA TRP A 238 11.29 7.04 12.55
C TRP A 238 11.83 7.31 13.95
N LYS A 239 13.14 7.51 14.10
CA LYS A 239 13.71 8.02 15.35
C LYS A 239 13.18 9.44 15.62
N GLU A 240 13.22 10.33 14.64
CA GLU A 240 12.72 11.71 14.76
C GLU A 240 11.22 11.73 15.07
N ALA A 241 10.41 11.00 14.29
CA ALA A 241 8.96 10.92 14.52
C ALA A 241 8.61 10.30 15.90
N GLY A 242 9.41 9.32 16.34
CA GLY A 242 9.28 8.71 17.67
C GLY A 242 9.65 9.66 18.81
N ASP A 243 10.81 10.33 18.71
CA ASP A 243 11.28 11.31 19.69
C ASP A 243 10.26 12.44 19.88
N GLU A 244 9.69 12.97 18.79
CA GLU A 244 8.63 14.00 18.84
C GLU A 244 7.35 13.51 19.54
N ALA A 245 7.01 12.24 19.36
CA ALA A 245 5.83 11.63 19.97
C ALA A 245 6.09 11.10 21.39
N GLY A 246 7.34 11.13 21.88
CA GLY A 246 7.74 10.51 23.14
C GLY A 246 7.61 8.98 23.12
N VAL A 247 7.82 8.35 21.97
CA VAL A 247 7.72 6.90 21.78
C VAL A 247 8.99 6.38 21.12
N GLU A 248 9.60 5.35 21.70
CA GLU A 248 10.76 4.70 21.10
C GLU A 248 10.31 3.74 19.98
N MET A 249 10.93 3.88 18.81
CA MET A 249 10.64 3.09 17.62
C MET A 249 11.89 2.35 17.15
N GLN A 250 11.78 1.03 17.05
CA GLN A 250 12.80 0.17 16.42
C GLN A 250 12.46 -0.04 14.94
N VAL A 251 13.47 0.05 14.08
CA VAL A 251 13.30 -0.12 12.63
C VAL A 251 14.19 -1.24 12.10
N ASP A 252 13.53 -2.29 11.63
CA ASP A 252 14.12 -3.37 10.84
C ASP A 252 13.76 -3.19 9.36
N GLY A 253 14.60 -3.70 8.48
CA GLY A 253 14.36 -3.59 7.05
C GLY A 253 15.54 -4.04 6.21
N LYS A 254 15.32 -4.10 4.90
CA LYS A 254 16.35 -4.44 3.91
C LYS A 254 16.14 -3.64 2.64
N GLU A 255 17.23 -3.41 1.95
CA GLU A 255 17.26 -2.80 0.63
C GLU A 255 17.49 -3.89 -0.41
N THR A 256 16.78 -3.82 -1.53
CA THR A 256 17.00 -4.73 -2.66
C THR A 256 17.02 -3.90 -3.93
N ALA A 257 17.97 -4.21 -4.82
CA ALA A 257 18.00 -3.58 -6.13
C ALA A 257 16.68 -3.84 -6.87
N ILE A 258 16.24 -2.87 -7.67
CA ILE A 258 15.10 -3.07 -8.58
C ILE A 258 15.60 -3.89 -9.77
N THR A 259 15.65 -5.22 -9.61
CA THR A 259 15.97 -6.16 -10.69
C THR A 259 14.69 -6.88 -11.12
N GLU A 260 14.37 -6.87 -12.42
CA GLU A 260 13.26 -7.61 -13.11
C GLU A 260 11.82 -7.43 -12.55
N ARG A 261 11.64 -6.86 -11.36
CA ARG A 261 10.37 -6.75 -10.64
C ARG A 261 9.45 -5.63 -11.13
N MET A 262 9.92 -4.77 -12.03
CA MET A 262 9.11 -3.68 -12.58
C MET A 262 9.21 -3.70 -14.10
N PRO A 263 8.07 -3.73 -14.81
CA PRO A 263 8.06 -3.69 -16.27
C PRO A 263 8.46 -2.31 -16.83
N MET A 264 8.80 -1.36 -15.96
CA MET A 264 9.27 -0.02 -16.32
C MET A 264 10.74 0.15 -15.91
N PRO A 265 11.60 0.70 -16.78
CA PRO A 265 12.98 0.98 -16.44
C PRO A 265 13.03 2.09 -15.38
N LEU A 266 13.49 1.75 -14.18
CA LEU A 266 13.80 2.72 -13.13
C LEU A 266 15.31 2.97 -13.06
N PRO A 267 15.75 4.16 -12.61
CA PRO A 267 17.17 4.43 -12.40
C PRO A 267 17.81 3.39 -11.47
N GLU A 268 19.07 3.00 -11.73
CA GLU A 268 19.81 2.01 -10.92
C GLU A 268 19.97 2.41 -9.43
N ALA A 269 19.89 3.72 -9.17
CA ALA A 269 19.92 4.29 -7.83
C ALA A 269 18.63 4.02 -7.03
N PHE A 270 17.53 3.61 -7.69
CA PHE A 270 16.30 3.27 -7.00
C PHE A 270 16.40 1.86 -6.42
N ILE A 271 15.80 1.70 -5.24
CA ILE A 271 15.76 0.42 -4.52
C ILE A 271 14.32 0.10 -4.12
N VAL A 272 14.10 -1.17 -3.83
CA VAL A 272 13.02 -1.60 -2.96
C VAL A 272 13.49 -1.48 -1.52
N LEU A 273 12.79 -0.68 -0.72
CA LEU A 273 12.95 -0.62 0.72
C LEU A 273 11.81 -1.39 1.37
N GLU A 274 12.13 -2.53 2.00
CA GLU A 274 11.23 -3.24 2.90
C GLU A 274 11.48 -2.76 4.33
N PHE A 275 10.42 -2.56 5.11
CA PHE A 275 10.52 -2.09 6.49
C PHE A 275 9.53 -2.78 7.44
N ALA A 276 9.94 -2.86 8.70
CA ALA A 276 9.11 -3.13 9.86
C ALA A 276 9.52 -2.13 10.97
N VAL A 277 8.56 -1.35 11.44
CA VAL A 277 8.75 -0.29 12.44
C VAL A 277 7.92 -0.66 13.66
N ARG A 278 8.59 -0.86 14.79
CA ARG A 278 7.99 -1.43 16.00
C ARG A 278 8.11 -0.46 17.16
N ARG A 279 7.01 -0.26 17.87
CA ARG A 279 7.03 0.39 19.19
C ARG A 279 7.68 -0.54 20.21
N VAL A 280 8.72 -0.07 20.90
CA VAL A 280 9.40 -0.83 21.97
C VAL A 280 9.01 -0.37 23.37
#